data_AF-Q3IX49-F1
#
_entry.id   AF-Q3IX49-F1
#
_cell.length_a   1.000
_cell.length_b   1.000
_cell.length_c   1.000
_cell.angle_alpha   90.00
_cell.angle_beta   90.00
_cell.angle_gamma   90.00
#
_symmetry.space_group_name_H-M   'P 1'
#
loop_
_entity.id
_entity.type
_entity.pdbx_description
1 polymer ?
#
loop_
_entity_poly.entity_id
_entity_poly.type
_entity_poly.pdbx_seq_one_letter_code
_entity_poly.pdbx_strand_id
1 'polypeptide(L)'
;MTSFDPLRDLHPPRLPVSFASFGWAEALVAFGLGLLLALLLFELVRPAFVRRTGFDLEAELARLAGLPPAERMLGQLRLLRRFDAPLPEESRAHLYRAGEAPPDLAPAVRAAARRGRHA
;
A
#
# COMPACT_ATOMS: atom_id res chain seq x y z
N MET A 1 66.56 22.43 9.05
CA MET A 1 65.66 21.38 9.56
C MET A 1 64.60 21.14 8.51
N THR A 2 64.74 20.07 7.74
CA THR A 2 63.78 19.68 6.70
C THR A 2 62.50 19.21 7.40
N SER A 3 61.38 19.87 7.11
CA SER A 3 60.06 19.51 7.66
C SER A 3 59.68 18.12 7.13
N PHE A 4 59.42 17.19 8.04
CA PHE A 4 58.89 15.86 7.73
C PHE A 4 57.41 16.00 7.36
N ASP A 5 57.04 15.60 6.14
CA ASP A 5 55.65 15.58 5.66
C ASP A 5 55.16 14.13 5.58
N PRO A 6 54.38 13.67 6.57
CA PRO A 6 53.98 12.27 6.69
C PRO A 6 53.08 11.77 5.54
N LEU A 7 52.46 12.66 4.76
CA LEU A 7 51.64 12.28 3.61
C LEU A 7 52.48 12.02 2.35
N ARG A 8 53.64 12.67 2.25
CA ARG A 8 54.53 12.62 1.09
C ARG A 8 55.60 11.54 1.22
N ASP A 9 56.02 11.25 2.45
CA ASP A 9 57.02 10.22 2.77
C ASP A 9 56.41 8.85 3.07
N LEU A 10 55.07 8.71 2.95
CA LEU A 10 54.40 7.42 3.10
C LEU A 10 54.59 6.59 1.83
N HIS A 11 55.24 5.43 1.97
CA HIS A 11 55.34 4.45 0.88
C HIS A 11 53.93 4.13 0.34
N PRO A 12 53.73 4.07 -0.99
CA PRO A 12 52.42 3.78 -1.56
C PRO A 12 51.91 2.45 -0.98
N PRO A 13 50.70 2.42 -0.41
CA PRO A 13 50.17 1.21 0.21
C PRO A 13 50.07 0.12 -0.85
N ARG A 14 50.99 -0.85 -0.79
CA ARG A 14 50.98 -1.99 -1.69
C ARG A 14 49.92 -2.96 -1.18
N LEU A 15 48.77 -2.99 -1.85
CA LEU A 15 47.75 -3.98 -1.57
C LEU A 15 48.32 -5.38 -1.85
N PRO A 16 48.16 -6.35 -0.94
CA PRO A 16 48.54 -7.73 -1.19
C PRO A 16 47.82 -8.25 -2.43
N VAL A 17 48.52 -9.01 -3.28
CA VAL A 17 47.98 -9.53 -4.55
C VAL A 17 46.71 -10.37 -4.34
N SER A 18 46.56 -10.97 -3.15
CA SER A 18 45.37 -11.71 -2.72
C SER A 18 44.11 -10.86 -2.54
N PHE A 19 44.20 -9.53 -2.44
CA PHE A 19 43.01 -8.67 -2.44
C PHE A 19 42.36 -8.56 -3.82
N ALA A 20 43.08 -8.90 -4.90
CA ALA A 20 42.55 -8.94 -6.25
C ALA A 20 42.04 -10.33 -6.65
N SER A 21 42.21 -11.36 -5.82
CA SER A 21 41.68 -12.69 -6.12
C SER A 21 40.21 -12.77 -5.75
N PHE A 22 39.36 -12.92 -6.76
CA PHE A 22 37.93 -13.20 -6.58
C PHE A 22 37.76 -14.64 -6.08
N GLY A 23 37.38 -14.80 -4.82
CA GLY A 23 37.17 -16.09 -4.18
C GLY A 23 35.69 -16.46 -4.05
N TRP A 24 35.45 -17.61 -3.43
CA TRP A 24 34.10 -18.09 -3.16
C TRP A 24 33.33 -17.17 -2.19
N ALA A 25 34.01 -16.53 -1.23
CA ALA A 25 33.37 -15.61 -0.31
C ALA A 25 32.82 -14.39 -1.05
N GLU A 26 33.61 -13.81 -1.96
CA GLU A 26 33.22 -12.67 -2.80
C GLU A 26 32.06 -13.05 -3.73
N ALA A 27 32.06 -14.27 -4.28
CA ALA A 27 30.96 -14.79 -5.08
C ALA A 27 29.65 -14.91 -4.28
N LEU A 28 29.70 -15.43 -3.04
CA LEU A 28 28.53 -15.53 -2.16
C LEU A 28 28.00 -14.14 -1.77
N VAL A 29 28.90 -13.20 -1.46
CA VAL A 29 28.53 -11.81 -1.15
C VAL A 29 27.88 -11.14 -2.35
N ALA A 30 28.47 -11.27 -3.54
CA ALA A 30 27.92 -10.71 -4.76
C ALA A 30 26.55 -11.30 -5.09
N PHE A 31 26.37 -12.61 -4.88
CA PHE A 31 25.08 -13.28 -5.05
C PHE A 31 24.01 -12.76 -4.08
N GLY A 32 24.34 -12.67 -2.78
CA GLY A 32 23.42 -12.12 -1.78
C GLY A 32 23.05 -10.66 -2.06
N LEU A 33 24.03 -9.85 -2.48
CA LEU A 33 23.81 -8.46 -2.88
C LEU A 33 22.92 -8.37 -4.13
N GLY A 34 23.13 -9.23 -5.12
CA GLY A 34 22.30 -9.34 -6.31
C GLY A 34 20.85 -9.70 -5.95
N LEU A 35 20.64 -10.61 -5.00
CA LEU A 35 19.30 -10.99 -4.54
C LEU A 35 18.60 -9.82 -3.83
N LEU A 36 19.31 -9.10 -2.97
CA LEU A 36 18.80 -7.88 -2.32
C LEU A 36 18.41 -6.81 -3.34
N LEU A 37 19.26 -6.58 -4.34
CA LEU A 37 18.99 -5.63 -5.41
C LEU A 37 17.78 -6.05 -6.26
N ALA A 38 17.66 -7.33 -6.58
CA ALA A 38 16.51 -7.87 -7.30
C ALA A 38 15.21 -7.68 -6.51
N LEU A 39 15.23 -7.91 -5.19
CA LEU A 39 14.08 -7.68 -4.32
C LEU A 39 13.68 -6.19 -4.27
N LEU A 40 14.66 -5.30 -4.18
CA LEU A 40 14.45 -3.86 -4.18
C LEU A 40 13.82 -3.40 -5.50
N LEU A 41 14.35 -3.85 -6.64
CA LEU A 41 13.78 -3.56 -7.95
C LEU A 41 12.38 -4.15 -8.12
N PHE A 42 12.18 -5.38 -7.64
CA PHE A 42 10.87 -6.02 -7.67
C PHE A 42 9.85 -5.17 -6.91
N GLU A 43 10.13 -4.73 -5.68
CA GLU A 43 9.19 -3.89 -4.92
C GLU A 43 9.00 -2.51 -5.54
N LEU A 44 10.04 -1.93 -6.15
CA LEU A 44 9.92 -0.64 -6.84
C LEU A 44 8.99 -0.73 -8.06
N VAL A 45 9.02 -1.84 -8.79
CA VAL A 45 8.23 -2.03 -10.03
C VAL A 45 6.88 -2.73 -9.75
N ARG A 46 6.76 -3.46 -8.64
CA ARG A 46 5.53 -4.11 -8.19
C ARG A 46 4.29 -3.21 -8.27
N PRO A 47 4.28 -1.95 -7.78
CA PRO A 47 3.08 -1.10 -7.87
C PRO A 47 2.64 -0.79 -9.30
N ALA A 48 3.55 -0.81 -10.28
CA ALA A 48 3.20 -0.66 -11.70
C ALA A 48 2.50 -1.90 -12.28
N PHE A 49 2.79 -3.09 -11.71
CA PHE A 49 2.18 -4.36 -12.11
C PHE A 49 0.98 -4.78 -11.26
N VAL A 50 0.75 -4.14 -10.11
CA VAL A 50 -0.52 -4.31 -9.39
C VAL A 50 -1.60 -3.66 -10.25
N ARG A 51 -2.28 -4.50 -11.04
CA ARG A 51 -3.50 -4.16 -11.75
C ARG A 51 -4.42 -3.51 -10.72
N ARG A 52 -4.70 -2.21 -10.85
CA ARG A 52 -5.67 -1.50 -10.02
C ARG A 52 -7.02 -2.15 -10.28
N THR A 53 -7.35 -3.21 -9.54
CA THR A 53 -8.73 -3.65 -9.33
C THR A 53 -9.36 -2.58 -8.45
N GLY A 54 -9.58 -1.41 -9.05
CA GLY A 54 -10.28 -0.32 -8.42
C GLY A 54 -11.60 -0.88 -7.94
N PHE A 55 -11.86 -0.74 -6.65
CA PHE A 55 -13.17 -1.05 -6.11
C PHE A 55 -14.19 -0.20 -6.87
N ASP A 56 -14.97 -0.83 -7.75
CA ASP A 56 -16.01 -0.15 -8.52
C ASP A 56 -17.24 0.01 -7.64
N LEU A 57 -17.32 1.18 -7.02
CA LEU A 57 -18.40 1.53 -6.12
C LEU A 57 -19.76 1.48 -6.81
N GLU A 58 -19.86 1.92 -8.06
CA GLU A 58 -21.15 1.99 -8.74
C GLU A 58 -21.62 0.59 -9.16
N ALA A 59 -20.70 -0.29 -9.60
CA ALA A 59 -21.04 -1.70 -9.82
C ALA A 59 -21.54 -2.38 -8.53
N GLU A 60 -20.90 -2.08 -7.40
CA GLU A 60 -21.28 -2.63 -6.10
C GLU A 60 -22.62 -2.08 -5.60
N LEU A 61 -22.89 -0.77 -5.76
CA LEU A 61 -24.19 -0.17 -5.43
C LEU A 61 -25.31 -0.70 -6.34
N ALA A 62 -25.03 -0.90 -7.63
CA ALA A 62 -25.97 -1.50 -8.58
C ALA A 62 -26.31 -2.94 -8.20
N ARG A 63 -25.32 -3.73 -7.75
CA ARG A 63 -25.55 -5.08 -7.22
C ARG A 63 -26.46 -5.06 -5.99
N LEU A 64 -26.26 -4.12 -5.08
CA LEU A 64 -27.09 -3.97 -3.88
C LEU A 64 -28.50 -3.47 -4.20
N ALA A 65 -28.69 -2.71 -5.27
CA ALA A 65 -30.01 -2.20 -5.68
C ALA A 65 -30.99 -3.33 -6.03
N GLY A 66 -30.50 -4.49 -6.47
CA GLY A 66 -31.32 -5.67 -6.78
C GLY A 66 -31.74 -6.51 -5.57
N LEU A 67 -31.26 -6.18 -4.36
CA LEU A 67 -31.56 -6.94 -3.13
C LEU A 67 -32.82 -6.44 -2.42
N PRO A 68 -33.45 -7.28 -1.57
CA PRO A 68 -34.52 -6.84 -0.68
C PRO A 68 -34.09 -5.64 0.18
N PRO A 69 -35.02 -4.75 0.59
CA PRO A 69 -34.69 -3.48 1.25
C PRO A 69 -33.78 -3.60 2.47
N ALA A 70 -33.98 -4.62 3.31
CA ALA A 70 -33.16 -4.87 4.49
C ALA A 70 -31.74 -5.34 4.13
N GLU A 71 -31.61 -6.23 3.14
CA GLU A 71 -30.33 -6.74 2.67
C GLU A 71 -29.52 -5.66 1.96
N ARG A 72 -30.18 -4.83 1.14
CA ARG A 72 -29.60 -3.65 0.50
C ARG A 72 -29.02 -2.70 1.54
N MET A 73 -29.78 -2.36 2.58
CA MET A 73 -29.31 -1.49 3.66
C MET A 73 -28.11 -2.11 4.40
N LEU A 74 -28.16 -3.39 4.74
CA LEU A 74 -27.03 -4.10 5.36
C LEU A 74 -25.77 -4.11 4.48
N GLY A 75 -25.93 -4.23 3.17
CA GLY A 75 -24.84 -4.11 2.21
C GLY A 75 -24.23 -2.70 2.19
N GLN A 76 -25.07 -1.67 2.17
CA GLN A 76 -24.63 -0.28 2.19
C GLN A 76 -23.95 0.10 3.53
N LEU A 77 -24.43 -0.43 4.66
CA LEU A 77 -23.77 -0.28 5.97
C LEU A 77 -22.36 -0.90 5.98
N ARG A 78 -22.20 -2.07 5.35
CA ARG A 78 -20.88 -2.70 5.19
C ARG A 78 -19.95 -1.84 4.36
N LEU A 79 -20.46 -1.17 3.33
CA LEU A 79 -19.68 -0.22 2.53
C LEU A 79 -19.28 1.01 3.34
N LEU A 80 -20.18 1.61 4.13
CA LEU A 80 -19.83 2.71 5.03
C LEU A 80 -18.72 2.32 6.01
N ARG A 81 -18.81 1.14 6.62
CA ARG A 81 -17.76 0.62 7.52
C ARG A 81 -16.43 0.42 6.79
N ARG A 82 -16.44 -0.03 5.54
CA ARG A 82 -15.22 -0.19 4.73
C ARG A 82 -14.51 1.15 4.48
N PHE A 83 -15.25 2.24 4.40
CA PHE A 83 -14.71 3.60 4.24
C PHE A 83 -14.47 4.33 5.57
N ASP A 84 -14.59 3.62 6.71
CA ASP A 84 -14.49 4.19 8.06
C ASP A 84 -15.38 5.43 8.26
N ALA A 85 -16.54 5.43 7.60
CA ALA A 85 -17.48 6.55 7.64
C ALA A 85 -18.58 6.29 8.67
N PRO A 86 -18.91 7.29 9.52
CA PRO A 86 -19.99 7.17 10.47
C PRO A 86 -21.33 7.07 9.73
N LEU A 87 -22.28 6.36 10.35
CA LEU A 87 -23.66 6.33 9.89
C LEU A 87 -24.30 7.72 10.08
N PRO A 88 -25.02 8.28 9.10
CA PRO A 88 -25.75 9.53 9.30
C PRO A 88 -26.78 9.37 10.42
N GLU A 89 -26.84 10.35 11.32
CA GLU A 89 -27.73 10.31 12.51
C GLU A 89 -29.22 10.23 12.11
N GLU A 90 -29.61 10.88 11.01
CA GLU A 90 -30.95 10.76 10.43
C GLU A 90 -31.30 9.29 10.10
N SER A 91 -30.36 8.55 9.54
CA SER A 91 -30.53 7.13 9.20
C SER A 91 -30.53 6.22 10.43
N ARG A 92 -29.87 6.64 11.51
CA ARG A 92 -29.79 5.90 12.78
C ARG A 92 -31.15 5.79 13.45
N ALA A 93 -31.96 6.84 13.38
CA ALA A 93 -33.32 6.84 13.93
C ALA A 93 -34.26 5.87 13.20
N HIS A 94 -34.10 5.72 11.88
CA HIS A 94 -34.91 4.82 11.07
C HIS A 94 -34.58 3.33 11.30
N LEU A 95 -33.37 2.99 11.78
CA LEU A 95 -32.99 1.61 12.09
C LEU A 95 -33.81 0.99 13.23
N TYR A 96 -34.25 1.81 14.18
CA TYR A 96 -34.96 1.34 15.37
C TYR A 96 -36.48 1.51 15.28
N ARG A 97 -37.00 2.03 14.16
CA ARG A 97 -38.43 2.22 13.95
C ARG A 97 -39.00 1.08 13.11
N ALA A 98 -39.76 0.19 13.74
CA ALA A 98 -40.38 -0.94 13.06
C ALA A 98 -41.48 -0.48 12.10
N GLY A 99 -41.50 -1.05 10.88
CA GLY A 99 -42.57 -0.84 9.89
C GLY A 99 -42.31 0.24 8.83
N GLU A 100 -41.24 1.03 8.95
CA GLU A 100 -40.82 1.96 7.90
C GLU A 100 -39.90 1.28 6.87
N ALA A 101 -39.98 1.74 5.61
CA ALA A 101 -39.05 1.29 4.58
C ALA A 101 -37.61 1.70 4.97
N PRO A 102 -36.63 0.78 4.89
CA PRO A 102 -35.24 1.09 5.19
C PRO A 102 -34.71 2.26 4.35
N PRO A 103 -34.00 3.24 4.95
CA PRO A 103 -33.46 4.39 4.22
C PRO A 103 -32.40 3.94 3.20
N ASP A 104 -32.33 4.65 2.07
CA ASP A 104 -31.25 4.44 1.10
C ASP A 104 -29.98 5.17 1.54
N LEU A 105 -28.92 4.41 1.83
CA LEU A 105 -27.63 4.92 2.27
C LEU A 105 -26.65 5.14 1.11
N ALA A 106 -27.03 4.86 -0.13
CA ALA A 106 -26.16 5.04 -1.30
C ALA A 106 -25.53 6.45 -1.41
N PRO A 107 -26.25 7.57 -1.16
CA PRO A 107 -25.65 8.91 -1.18
C PRO A 107 -24.54 9.08 -0.13
N ALA A 108 -24.75 8.54 1.08
CA ALA A 108 -23.76 8.58 2.16
C ALA A 108 -22.51 7.75 1.80
N VAL A 109 -22.70 6.57 1.21
CA VAL A 109 -21.59 5.73 0.71
C VAL A 109 -20.78 6.46 -0.36
N ARG A 110 -21.43 7.13 -1.32
CA ARG A 110 -20.73 7.93 -2.35
C ARG A 110 -19.96 9.11 -1.77
N ALA A 111 -20.48 9.76 -0.72
CA ALA A 111 -19.76 10.81 -0.02
C ALA A 111 -18.52 10.27 0.71
N ALA A 112 -18.65 9.13 1.40
CA ALA A 112 -17.53 8.47 2.09
C ALA A 112 -16.42 8.04 1.13
N ALA A 113 -16.79 7.38 0.03
CA ALA A 113 -15.84 6.90 -0.98
C ALA A 113 -15.11 8.03 -1.73
N ARG A 114 -15.68 9.25 -1.79
CA ARG A 114 -14.99 10.43 -2.31
C ARG A 114 -13.92 10.91 -1.33
N ARG A 115 -14.21 10.97 -0.02
CA ARG A 115 -13.23 11.38 1.00
C ARG A 115 -12.05 10.41 1.10
N GLY A 116 -12.31 9.10 1.11
CA GLY A 116 -11.27 8.08 1.19
C GLY A 116 -10.38 7.94 -0.06
N ARG A 117 -10.72 8.62 -1.17
CA ARG A 117 -9.86 8.71 -2.37
C ARG A 117 -8.89 9.90 -2.34
N HIS A 118 -9.07 10.81 -1.39
CA HIS A 118 -8.24 12.01 -1.21
C HIS A 118 -7.32 11.92 0.02
N ALA A 119 -7.38 10.82 0.77
CA ALA A 119 -6.46 10.46 1.83
C ALA A 119 -5.45 9.43 1.30
#